data_AF-A0A523LY71-F1
#
_entry.id   AF-A0A523LY71-F1
#
_cell.length_a   1.000
_cell.length_b   1.000
_cell.length_c   1.000
_cell.angle_alpha   90.00
_cell.angle_beta   90.00
_cell.angle_gamma   90.00
#
_symmetry.space_group_name_H-M   'P 1'
#
loop_
_entity.id
_entity.type
_entity.pdbx_description
1 polymer ?
#
loop_
_entity_poly.entity_id
_entity_poly.type
_entity_poly.pdbx_seq_one_letter_code
_entity_poly.pdbx_strand_id
1 'polypeptide(L)'
;MIPSRTQSRRGLTFIEFVMALAITAMVAAAIGAMVSAVATGEMSRRDNRGTVVRTYAAKTRLSAYLARCLSVLDVGSVDAVVWLNDWRSGGTVHASELRWLVFDNANKSIRVYYVDFPDEWNEVQRALQDIEYVSGTDWSAVLNSYTSDGYVSNMTLVDGVNSMTITTNQPNAVDSTSITFDIGFLLEATGETLNRSMTITILRHQPPTA
;
A
#
# COMPACT_ATOMS: atom_id res chain seq x y z
N MET A 1 -34.94 -21.67 -81.17
CA MET A 1 -34.97 -20.21 -80.95
C MET A 1 -34.91 -19.99 -79.45
N ILE A 2 -33.78 -19.53 -78.91
CA ILE A 2 -33.53 -19.39 -77.45
C ILE A 2 -33.49 -17.90 -77.14
N PRO A 3 -34.34 -17.36 -76.26
CA PRO A 3 -34.28 -15.94 -75.93
C PRO A 3 -33.08 -15.66 -75.02
N SER A 4 -32.16 -14.82 -75.49
CA SER A 4 -31.05 -14.29 -74.70
C SER A 4 -31.59 -13.37 -73.61
N ARG A 5 -31.40 -13.78 -72.35
CA ARG A 5 -31.77 -13.01 -71.17
C ARG A 5 -30.80 -11.82 -71.02
N THR A 6 -31.24 -10.63 -71.41
CA THR A 6 -30.47 -9.39 -71.18
C THR A 6 -30.47 -9.06 -69.70
N GLN A 7 -29.35 -9.32 -69.02
CA GLN A 7 -29.10 -8.84 -67.66
C GLN A 7 -29.02 -7.31 -67.69
N SER A 8 -30.03 -6.63 -67.17
CA SER A 8 -29.96 -5.19 -66.96
C SER A 8 -28.89 -4.89 -65.92
N ARG A 9 -27.75 -4.33 -66.34
CA ARG A 9 -26.81 -3.68 -65.42
C ARG A 9 -27.48 -2.40 -64.94
N ARG A 10 -28.22 -2.49 -63.82
CA ARG A 10 -28.72 -1.31 -63.11
C ARG A 10 -27.54 -0.64 -62.43
N GLY A 11 -27.14 0.53 -62.92
CA GLY A 11 -26.18 1.39 -62.23
C GLY A 11 -26.79 1.89 -60.93
N LEU A 12 -25.98 1.91 -59.86
CA LEU A 12 -26.34 2.46 -58.56
C LEU A 12 -26.81 3.91 -58.71
N THR A 13 -28.00 4.19 -58.21
CA THR A 13 -28.50 5.56 -58.14
C THR A 13 -27.76 6.32 -57.02
N PHE A 14 -27.56 7.63 -57.18
CA PHE A 14 -26.87 8.46 -56.18
C PHE A 14 -27.46 8.31 -54.76
N ILE A 15 -28.79 8.13 -54.68
CA ILE A 15 -29.48 7.93 -53.41
C ILE A 15 -29.15 6.59 -52.74
N GLU A 16 -28.96 5.52 -53.51
CA GLU A 16 -28.51 4.23 -52.98
C GLU A 16 -27.08 4.32 -52.44
N PHE A 17 -26.20 5.08 -53.12
CA PHE A 17 -24.83 5.28 -52.64
C PHE A 17 -24.79 6.05 -51.31
N VAL A 18 -25.54 7.14 -51.19
CA VAL A 18 -25.64 7.91 -49.94
C VAL A 18 -26.24 7.08 -48.81
N MET A 19 -27.27 6.27 -49.11
CA MET A 19 -27.89 5.37 -48.14
C MET A 19 -26.91 4.29 -47.66
N ALA A 20 -26.14 3.69 -48.58
CA ALA A 20 -25.11 2.73 -48.23
C ALA A 20 -24.04 3.35 -47.32
N LEU A 21 -23.55 4.55 -47.66
CA LEU A 21 -22.56 5.27 -46.84
C LEU A 21 -23.09 5.58 -45.43
N ALA A 22 -24.36 6.02 -45.30
CA ALA A 22 -24.95 6.30 -44.00
C ALA A 22 -25.04 5.03 -43.14
N ILE A 23 -25.45 3.91 -43.72
CA ILE A 23 -25.50 2.62 -43.03
C ILE A 23 -24.10 2.19 -42.62
N THR A 24 -23.10 2.27 -43.51
CA THR A 24 -21.72 1.92 -43.20
C THR A 24 -21.16 2.79 -42.08
N ALA A 25 -21.43 4.10 -42.08
CA ALA A 25 -20.99 5.01 -41.02
C ALA A 25 -21.61 4.66 -39.66
N MET A 26 -22.92 4.35 -39.61
CA MET A 26 -23.57 3.91 -38.38
C MET A 26 -23.00 2.58 -37.86
N VAL A 27 -22.78 1.61 -38.75
CA VAL A 27 -22.19 0.32 -38.38
C VAL A 27 -20.75 0.50 -37.88
N ALA A 28 -19.94 1.32 -38.56
CA ALA A 28 -18.58 1.62 -38.13
C ALA A 28 -18.55 2.30 -36.76
N ALA A 29 -19.46 3.25 -36.51
CA ALA A 29 -19.61 3.90 -35.22
C ALA A 29 -20.03 2.91 -34.12
N ALA A 30 -20.98 2.01 -34.41
CA ALA A 30 -21.41 0.98 -33.46
C ALA A 30 -20.28 0.00 -33.11
N ILE A 31 -19.51 -0.44 -34.10
CA ILE A 31 -18.33 -1.30 -33.88
C ILE A 31 -17.27 -0.55 -33.07
N GLY A 32 -17.00 0.72 -33.40
CA GLY A 32 -16.05 1.56 -32.67
C GLY A 32 -16.44 1.71 -31.20
N ALA A 33 -17.73 1.94 -30.91
CA ALA A 33 -18.24 2.02 -29.54
C ALA A 33 -18.06 0.69 -28.78
N MET A 34 -18.36 -0.45 -29.41
CA MET A 34 -18.16 -1.76 -28.80
C MET A 34 -16.68 -2.05 -28.53
N VAL A 35 -15.79 -1.75 -29.47
CA VAL A 35 -14.34 -1.93 -29.29
C VAL A 35 -13.83 -1.05 -28.14
N SER A 36 -14.28 0.20 -28.06
CA SER A 36 -13.92 1.10 -26.95
C SER A 36 -14.41 0.56 -25.61
N ALA A 37 -15.65 0.08 -25.54
CA ALA A 37 -16.20 -0.49 -24.30
C ALA A 37 -15.41 -1.73 -23.84
N VAL A 38 -15.04 -2.61 -24.77
CA VAL A 38 -14.23 -3.81 -24.47
C VAL A 38 -12.82 -3.40 -24.01
N ALA A 39 -12.19 -2.44 -24.69
CA ALA A 39 -10.87 -1.95 -24.33
C ALA A 39 -10.84 -1.36 -22.91
N THR A 40 -11.83 -0.53 -22.57
CA THR A 40 -11.98 0.02 -21.22
C THR A 40 -12.23 -1.08 -20.19
N GLY A 41 -13.08 -2.06 -20.50
CA GLY A 41 -13.36 -3.19 -19.61
C GLY A 41 -12.12 -4.03 -19.28
N GLU A 42 -11.30 -4.34 -20.28
CA GLU A 42 -10.06 -5.09 -20.10
C GLU A 42 -8.99 -4.30 -19.35
N MET A 43 -8.90 -2.98 -19.58
CA MET A 43 -7.98 -2.10 -18.86
C MET A 43 -8.34 -2.05 -17.36
N SER A 44 -9.60 -1.80 -17.03
CA SER A 44 -10.08 -1.78 -15.64
C SER A 44 -9.89 -3.13 -14.95
N ARG A 45 -10.11 -4.25 -15.66
CA ARG A 45 -9.92 -5.59 -15.11
C ARG A 45 -8.44 -5.88 -14.81
N ARG A 46 -7.54 -5.47 -15.70
CA ARG A 46 -6.08 -5.65 -15.51
C ARG A 46 -5.58 -4.85 -14.33
N ASP A 47 -6.00 -3.59 -14.23
CA ASP A 47 -5.62 -2.69 -13.12
C ASP A 47 -6.15 -3.21 -11.77
N ASN A 48 -7.43 -3.60 -11.72
CA ASN A 48 -8.00 -4.23 -10.52
C ASN A 48 -7.20 -5.45 -10.06
N ARG A 49 -6.80 -6.33 -10.99
CA ARG A 49 -5.98 -7.50 -10.66
C ARG A 49 -4.61 -7.07 -10.11
N GLY A 50 -3.97 -6.08 -10.71
CA GLY A 50 -2.69 -5.54 -10.24
C GLY A 50 -2.79 -4.98 -8.81
N THR A 51 -3.83 -4.20 -8.54
CA THR A 51 -4.08 -3.61 -7.23
C THR A 51 -4.42 -4.65 -6.16
N VAL A 52 -5.17 -5.71 -6.51
CA VAL A 52 -5.40 -6.84 -5.60
C VAL A 52 -4.10 -7.56 -5.25
N VAL A 53 -3.23 -7.81 -6.23
CA VAL A 53 -1.91 -8.43 -5.98
C VAL A 53 -1.04 -7.55 -5.07
N ARG A 54 -0.98 -6.24 -5.32
CA ARG A 54 -0.27 -5.27 -4.47
C ARG A 54 -0.79 -5.27 -3.04
N THR A 55 -2.12 -5.30 -2.87
CA THR A 55 -2.77 -5.38 -1.55
C THR A 55 -2.35 -6.66 -0.81
N TYR A 56 -2.39 -7.83 -1.46
CA TYR A 56 -1.98 -9.08 -0.82
C TYR A 56 -0.50 -9.11 -0.46
N ALA A 57 0.36 -8.55 -1.31
CA ALA A 57 1.78 -8.41 -1.03
C ALA A 57 2.01 -7.49 0.18
N ALA A 58 1.34 -6.34 0.23
CA ALA A 58 1.39 -5.40 1.36
C ALA A 58 0.97 -6.08 2.66
N LYS A 59 -0.17 -6.81 2.65
CA LYS A 59 -0.65 -7.58 3.80
C LYS A 59 0.39 -8.58 4.30
N THR A 60 0.96 -9.35 3.39
CA THR A 60 1.95 -10.38 3.72
C THR A 60 3.19 -9.76 4.32
N ARG A 61 3.71 -8.67 3.75
CA ARG A 61 4.89 -7.96 4.25
C ARG A 61 4.64 -7.34 5.63
N LEU A 62 3.54 -6.63 5.81
CA LEU A 62 3.16 -6.04 7.10
C LEU A 62 2.97 -7.11 8.17
N SER A 63 2.24 -8.18 7.87
CA SER A 63 2.02 -9.29 8.78
C SER A 63 3.33 -9.99 9.15
N ALA A 64 4.20 -10.27 8.18
CA ALA A 64 5.50 -10.88 8.43
C ALA A 64 6.41 -9.99 9.28
N TYR A 65 6.38 -8.67 9.04
CA TYR A 65 7.17 -7.71 9.80
C TYR A 65 6.69 -7.60 11.25
N LEU A 66 5.38 -7.53 11.46
CA LEU A 66 4.77 -7.39 12.77
C LEU A 66 4.54 -8.73 13.49
N ALA A 67 4.87 -9.87 12.88
CA ALA A 67 4.70 -11.19 13.47
C ALA A 67 5.47 -11.36 14.80
N ARG A 68 6.57 -10.63 14.97
CA ARG A 68 7.37 -10.62 16.20
C ARG A 68 7.01 -9.51 17.18
N CYS A 69 6.10 -8.60 16.80
CA CYS A 69 5.69 -7.50 17.66
C CYS A 69 5.29 -8.00 19.05
N LEU A 70 5.84 -7.37 20.08
CA LEU A 70 5.49 -7.60 21.48
C LEU A 70 4.42 -6.63 21.94
N SER A 71 4.58 -5.34 21.60
CA SER A 71 3.59 -4.32 21.94
C SER A 71 3.63 -3.13 20.98
N VAL A 72 2.51 -2.42 20.93
CA VAL A 72 2.38 -1.13 20.24
C VAL A 72 2.60 -0.06 21.28
N LEU A 73 3.55 0.81 21.08
CA LEU A 73 3.89 1.82 22.08
C LEU A 73 3.11 3.11 21.85
N ASP A 74 2.89 3.46 20.60
CA ASP A 74 2.15 4.65 20.20
C ASP A 74 1.59 4.49 18.79
N VAL A 75 0.44 5.13 18.54
CA VAL A 75 -0.24 5.13 17.25
C VAL A 75 -0.78 6.51 16.96
N GLY A 76 -0.21 7.13 15.94
CA GLY A 76 -0.79 8.30 15.29
C GLY A 76 -1.67 7.88 14.11
N SER A 77 -2.17 8.88 13.38
CA SER A 77 -3.08 8.65 12.26
C SER A 77 -2.39 7.93 11.08
N VAL A 78 -1.11 8.20 10.85
CA VAL A 78 -0.34 7.73 9.68
C VAL A 78 1.00 7.10 10.06
N ASP A 79 1.23 6.94 11.34
CA ASP A 79 2.47 6.52 11.95
C ASP A 79 2.18 5.67 13.19
N ALA A 80 3.06 4.71 13.45
CA ALA A 80 2.95 3.83 14.60
C ALA A 80 4.33 3.44 15.09
N VAL A 81 4.46 3.31 16.40
CA VAL A 81 5.69 2.86 17.05
C VAL A 81 5.42 1.51 17.67
N VAL A 82 6.21 0.53 17.27
CA VAL A 82 6.07 -0.85 17.75
C VAL A 82 7.38 -1.33 18.36
N TRP A 83 7.23 -2.17 19.38
CA TRP A 83 8.33 -2.88 20.02
C TRP A 83 8.37 -4.30 19.48
N LEU A 84 9.42 -4.65 18.75
CA LEU A 84 9.49 -5.94 18.04
C LEU A 84 10.11 -7.07 18.85
N ASN A 85 11.00 -6.80 19.79
CA ASN A 85 11.61 -7.85 20.57
C ASN A 85 12.32 -7.28 21.80
N ASP A 86 12.38 -8.06 22.87
CA ASP A 86 13.22 -7.79 24.04
C ASP A 86 14.53 -8.57 23.88
N TRP A 87 15.48 -8.02 23.13
CA TRP A 87 16.82 -8.59 23.00
C TRP A 87 17.64 -8.37 24.26
N ARG A 88 17.43 -7.26 24.96
CA ARG A 88 18.06 -6.97 26.23
C ARG A 88 17.11 -7.28 27.37
N SER A 89 17.01 -8.57 27.69
CA SER A 89 16.17 -9.13 28.75
C SER A 89 16.03 -8.18 29.94
N GLY A 90 14.90 -7.51 30.02
CA GLY A 90 14.66 -6.45 30.99
C GLY A 90 13.20 -6.04 31.08
N GLY A 91 12.38 -6.45 30.10
CA GLY A 91 10.99 -6.02 30.02
C GLY A 91 10.83 -4.53 29.70
N THR A 92 11.92 -3.85 29.31
CA THR A 92 11.96 -2.42 29.04
C THR A 92 12.38 -2.14 27.61
N VAL A 93 11.95 -0.99 27.11
CA VAL A 93 12.09 -0.67 25.69
C VAL A 93 13.44 -0.02 25.44
N HIS A 94 14.29 -0.70 24.66
CA HIS A 94 15.53 -0.11 24.17
C HIS A 94 15.36 0.51 22.79
N ALA A 95 16.13 1.55 22.49
CA ALA A 95 16.07 2.25 21.21
C ALA A 95 16.29 1.33 20.00
N SER A 96 17.20 0.37 20.12
CA SER A 96 17.53 -0.62 19.08
C SER A 96 16.36 -1.57 18.75
N GLU A 97 15.39 -1.71 19.66
CA GLU A 97 14.25 -2.62 19.57
C GLU A 97 12.99 -1.95 19.00
N LEU A 98 13.01 -0.62 18.90
CA LEU A 98 11.94 0.20 18.38
C LEU A 98 11.87 0.16 16.86
N ARG A 99 10.65 0.14 16.33
CA ARG A 99 10.37 0.36 14.91
C ARG A 99 9.30 1.42 14.75
N TRP A 100 9.61 2.45 13.98
CA TRP A 100 8.64 3.48 13.60
C TRP A 100 8.15 3.19 12.19
N LEU A 101 6.88 2.80 12.06
CA LEU A 101 6.19 2.71 10.78
C LEU A 101 5.64 4.09 10.46
N VAL A 102 5.97 4.64 9.29
CA VAL A 102 5.54 5.98 8.89
C VAL A 102 5.08 5.94 7.44
N PHE A 103 3.94 6.56 7.17
CA PHE A 103 3.49 6.81 5.81
C PHE A 103 4.29 7.96 5.17
N ASP A 104 5.01 7.65 4.10
CA ASP A 104 5.68 8.64 3.25
C ASP A 104 4.74 9.01 2.09
N ASN A 105 4.02 10.12 2.25
CA ASN A 105 3.08 10.60 1.24
C ASN A 105 3.76 11.08 -0.05
N ALA A 106 5.04 11.48 0.01
CA ALA A 106 5.79 11.93 -1.16
C ALA A 106 6.18 10.74 -2.04
N ASN A 107 6.69 9.67 -1.41
CA ASN A 107 7.11 8.45 -2.11
C ASN A 107 5.99 7.40 -2.24
N LYS A 108 4.79 7.69 -1.72
CA LYS A 108 3.62 6.80 -1.74
C LYS A 108 3.99 5.42 -1.19
N SER A 109 4.61 5.40 -0.02
CA SER A 109 5.16 4.18 0.58
C SER A 109 5.02 4.17 2.09
N ILE A 110 5.03 2.98 2.67
CA ILE A 110 5.14 2.77 4.11
C ILE A 110 6.60 2.45 4.38
N ARG A 111 7.24 3.29 5.19
CA ARG A 111 8.64 3.15 5.57
C ARG A 111 8.73 2.72 7.02
N VAL A 112 9.76 1.94 7.32
CA VAL A 112 10.11 1.60 8.68
C VAL A 112 11.45 2.22 9.00
N TYR A 113 11.49 3.01 10.06
CA TYR A 113 12.71 3.53 10.64
C TYR A 113 13.11 2.67 11.83
N TYR A 114 14.42 2.47 11.99
CA TYR A 114 14.99 1.71 13.08
C TYR A 114 16.36 2.26 13.44
N VAL A 115 16.73 2.11 14.71
CA VAL A 115 18.06 2.49 15.16
C VAL A 115 19.08 1.47 14.65
N ASP A 116 20.13 1.99 14.02
CA ASP A 116 21.20 1.24 13.40
C ASP A 116 22.53 1.89 13.78
N PHE A 117 23.24 1.26 14.70
CA PHE A 117 24.51 1.77 15.20
C PHE A 117 25.65 1.35 14.26
N PRO A 118 26.72 2.17 14.14
CA PRO A 118 27.86 1.82 13.29
C PRO A 118 28.48 0.45 13.64
N ASP A 119 28.80 -0.34 12.61
CA ASP A 119 29.39 -1.69 12.77
C ASP A 119 30.75 -1.67 13.50
N GLU A 120 31.48 -0.56 13.38
CA GLU A 120 32.78 -0.33 14.00
C GLU A 120 32.73 -0.12 15.52
N TRP A 121 31.53 0.06 16.08
CA TRP A 121 31.36 0.21 17.52
C TRP A 121 31.52 -1.14 18.23
N ASN A 122 32.12 -1.09 19.42
CA ASN A 122 32.12 -2.23 20.33
C ASN A 122 30.78 -2.32 21.10
N GLU A 123 30.56 -3.44 21.80
CA GLU A 123 29.32 -3.67 22.55
C GLU A 123 29.09 -2.63 23.66
N VAL A 124 30.15 -2.13 24.29
CA VAL A 124 30.05 -1.12 25.35
C VAL A 124 29.58 0.22 24.80
N GLN A 125 30.09 0.64 23.64
CA GLN A 125 29.67 1.87 22.96
C GLN A 125 28.20 1.78 22.54
N ARG A 126 27.78 0.64 21.97
CA ARG A 126 26.37 0.39 21.65
C ARG A 126 25.51 0.38 22.92
N ALA A 127 25.97 -0.21 24.01
CA ALA A 127 25.24 -0.22 25.27
C ALA A 127 25.04 1.18 25.87
N LEU A 128 26.04 2.05 25.77
CA LEU A 128 25.96 3.43 26.26
C LEU A 128 24.97 4.30 25.46
N GLN A 129 24.84 4.06 24.15
CA GLN A 129 23.96 4.85 23.28
C GLN A 129 22.55 4.26 23.13
N ASP A 130 22.39 2.97 23.38
CA ASP A 130 21.10 2.28 23.36
C ASP A 130 20.37 2.52 24.68
N ILE A 131 19.76 3.70 24.76
CA ILE A 131 19.07 4.21 25.93
C ILE A 131 17.76 3.44 26.12
N GLU A 132 17.46 3.16 27.38
CA GLU A 132 16.23 2.57 27.85
C GLU A 132 15.16 3.65 28.04
N TYR A 133 13.95 3.38 27.55
CA TYR A 133 12.82 4.30 27.59
C TYR A 133 11.63 3.69 28.34
N VAL A 134 10.92 4.55 29.07
CA VAL A 134 9.68 4.19 29.78
C VAL A 134 8.47 4.33 28.87
N SER A 135 7.36 3.69 29.26
CA SER A 135 6.08 3.86 28.59
C SER A 135 5.61 5.34 28.68
N GLY A 136 4.97 5.83 27.61
CA GLY A 136 4.54 7.23 27.52
C GLY A 136 5.62 8.23 27.12
N THR A 137 6.81 7.76 26.74
CA THR A 137 7.85 8.61 26.12
C THR A 137 7.34 9.20 24.80
N ASP A 138 7.74 10.44 24.48
CA ASP A 138 7.52 11.02 23.16
C ASP A 138 8.44 10.34 22.13
N TRP A 139 7.90 9.30 21.49
CA TRP A 139 8.65 8.50 20.52
C TRP A 139 9.03 9.27 19.26
N SER A 140 8.34 10.37 18.95
CA SER A 140 8.70 11.25 17.83
C SER A 140 9.98 12.04 18.15
N ALA A 141 10.11 12.53 19.38
CA ALA A 141 11.32 13.18 19.87
C ALA A 141 12.50 12.19 19.91
N VAL A 142 12.26 10.94 20.33
CA VAL A 142 13.28 9.89 20.32
C VAL A 142 13.79 9.64 18.90
N LEU A 143 12.90 9.45 17.93
CA LEU A 143 13.27 9.25 16.53
C LEU A 143 14.09 10.44 15.99
N ASN A 144 13.67 11.67 16.29
CA ASN A 144 14.36 12.88 15.84
C ASN A 144 15.77 12.99 16.45
N SER A 145 15.95 12.61 17.73
CA SER A 145 17.26 12.58 18.38
C SER A 145 18.21 11.62 17.66
N TYR A 146 17.82 10.35 17.51
CA TYR A 146 18.66 9.36 16.81
C TYR A 146 18.89 9.72 15.34
N THR A 147 17.93 10.38 14.69
CA THR A 147 18.08 10.86 13.32
C THR A 147 19.13 11.98 13.25
N SER A 148 19.11 12.92 14.20
CA SER A 148 20.09 14.01 14.27
C SER A 148 21.51 13.50 14.58
N ASP A 149 21.61 12.41 15.33
CA ASP A 149 22.87 11.74 15.63
C ASP A 149 23.38 10.84 14.49
N GLY A 150 22.55 10.58 13.47
CA GLY A 150 22.91 9.75 12.31
C GLY A 150 22.83 8.24 12.56
N TYR A 151 22.08 7.81 13.58
CA TYR A 151 21.95 6.39 13.96
C TYR A 151 20.62 5.78 13.50
N VAL A 152 19.96 6.36 12.50
CA VAL A 152 18.67 5.86 11.99
C VAL A 152 18.84 5.37 10.57
N SER A 153 18.57 4.09 10.39
CA SER A 153 18.37 3.49 9.08
C SER A 153 16.88 3.34 8.78
N ASN A 154 16.55 3.19 7.51
CA ASN A 154 15.17 2.99 7.10
C ASN A 154 15.06 2.00 5.95
N MET A 155 13.88 1.40 5.83
CA MET A 155 13.53 0.50 4.73
C MET A 155 12.11 0.75 4.25
N THR A 156 11.88 0.57 2.95
CA THR A 156 10.52 0.57 2.39
C THR A 156 9.88 -0.79 2.61
N LEU A 157 8.77 -0.83 3.35
CA LEU A 157 8.03 -2.06 3.62
C LEU A 157 6.96 -2.32 2.56
N VAL A 158 6.22 -1.27 2.19
CA VAL A 158 5.17 -1.32 1.17
C VAL A 158 5.29 -0.12 0.25
N ASP A 159 5.17 -0.35 -1.04
CA ASP A 159 5.19 0.65 -2.11
C ASP A 159 3.80 0.80 -2.76
N GLY A 160 3.57 1.93 -3.44
CA GLY A 160 2.33 2.19 -4.18
C GLY A 160 1.11 2.51 -3.30
N VAL A 161 1.34 2.98 -2.08
CA VAL A 161 0.29 3.35 -1.12
C VAL A 161 -0.14 4.80 -1.34
N ASN A 162 -1.42 5.02 -1.65
CA ASN A 162 -1.96 6.36 -1.84
C ASN A 162 -2.35 7.04 -0.53
N SER A 163 -2.91 6.26 0.41
CA SER A 163 -3.33 6.72 1.74
C SER A 163 -3.13 5.59 2.75
N MET A 164 -2.87 5.95 4.00
CA MET A 164 -2.83 5.01 5.11
C MET A 164 -3.50 5.65 6.32
N THR A 165 -4.31 4.87 7.04
CA THR A 165 -4.74 5.20 8.39
C THR A 165 -4.42 4.02 9.29
N ILE A 166 -3.93 4.29 10.50
CA ILE A 166 -3.64 3.26 11.50
C ILE A 166 -4.60 3.43 12.67
N THR A 167 -5.17 2.32 13.14
CA THR A 167 -6.03 2.27 14.31
C THR A 167 -5.70 1.05 15.18
N THR A 168 -6.04 1.12 16.45
CA THR A 168 -5.86 0.03 17.42
C THR A 168 -7.20 -0.40 18.00
N ASN A 169 -7.23 -1.59 18.62
CA ASN A 169 -8.43 -2.08 19.28
C ASN A 169 -8.65 -1.49 20.68
N GLN A 170 -7.64 -0.85 21.28
CA GLN A 170 -7.75 -0.17 22.57
C GLN A 170 -7.44 1.32 22.43
N PRO A 171 -8.03 2.18 23.28
CA PRO A 171 -7.70 3.61 23.31
C PRO A 171 -6.23 3.88 23.67
N ASN A 172 -5.64 3.01 24.48
CA ASN A 172 -4.24 3.08 24.84
C ASN A 172 -3.44 2.13 23.94
N ALA A 173 -2.44 2.66 23.23
CA ALA A 173 -1.65 1.87 22.29
C ALA A 173 -0.97 0.69 22.99
N VAL A 174 -0.43 0.91 24.19
CA VAL A 174 0.31 -0.08 24.99
C VAL A 174 -0.52 -1.31 25.36
N ASP A 175 -1.83 -1.17 25.49
CA ASP A 175 -2.75 -2.27 25.83
C ASP A 175 -3.34 -2.96 24.58
N SER A 176 -2.96 -2.48 23.40
CA SER A 176 -3.55 -2.93 22.14
C SER A 176 -3.01 -4.30 21.74
N THR A 177 -3.91 -5.24 21.51
CA THR A 177 -3.60 -6.61 21.05
C THR A 177 -3.76 -6.76 19.54
N SER A 178 -4.26 -5.73 18.86
CA SER A 178 -4.30 -5.69 17.40
C SER A 178 -4.11 -4.29 16.85
N ILE A 179 -3.47 -4.23 15.68
CA ILE A 179 -3.29 -3.02 14.88
C ILE A 179 -4.03 -3.22 13.56
N THR A 180 -4.83 -2.22 13.17
CA THR A 180 -5.52 -2.21 11.89
C THR A 180 -4.94 -1.13 11.00
N PHE A 181 -4.56 -1.52 9.79
CA PHE A 181 -4.07 -0.64 8.74
C PHE A 181 -5.15 -0.52 7.66
N ASP A 182 -5.67 0.68 7.46
CA ASP A 182 -6.55 1.02 6.36
C ASP A 182 -5.71 1.65 5.25
N ILE A 183 -5.39 0.84 4.23
CA ILE A 183 -4.47 1.21 3.15
C ILE A 183 -5.27 1.44 1.86
N GLY A 184 -5.07 2.61 1.25
CA GLY A 184 -5.63 2.97 -0.04
C GLY A 184 -4.62 2.78 -1.16
N PHE A 185 -4.99 2.07 -2.22
CA PHE A 185 -4.19 1.94 -3.44
C PHE A 185 -4.88 2.65 -4.61
N LEU A 186 -4.12 3.40 -5.41
CA LEU A 186 -4.68 4.08 -6.58
C LEU A 186 -4.95 3.08 -7.72
N LEU A 187 -6.15 3.15 -8.29
CA LEU A 187 -6.50 2.49 -9.55
C LEU A 187 -6.14 3.45 -10.69
N GLU A 188 -5.12 3.12 -11.47
CA GLU A 188 -4.63 3.95 -12.57
C GLU A 188 -5.69 4.13 -13.67
N ALA A 189 -6.58 3.15 -13.87
CA ALA A 189 -7.60 3.17 -14.90
C ALA A 189 -8.76 4.13 -14.59
N THR A 190 -9.10 4.33 -13.31
CA THR A 190 -10.25 5.15 -12.89
C THR A 190 -9.86 6.39 -12.10
N GLY A 191 -8.64 6.46 -11.57
CA GLY A 191 -8.20 7.48 -10.62
C GLY A 191 -8.81 7.32 -9.22
N GLU A 192 -9.59 6.25 -8.98
CA GLU A 192 -10.20 5.97 -7.69
C GLU A 192 -9.20 5.30 -6.74
N THR A 193 -9.42 5.46 -5.43
CA THR A 193 -8.60 4.77 -4.42
C THR A 193 -9.36 3.55 -3.90
N LEU A 194 -8.76 2.37 -4.04
CA LEU A 194 -9.23 1.15 -3.44
C LEU A 194 -8.72 1.03 -1.99
N ASN A 195 -9.62 1.25 -1.03
CA ASN A 195 -9.31 1.10 0.38
C ASN A 195 -9.44 -0.37 0.83
N ARG A 196 -8.46 -0.82 1.61
CA ARG A 196 -8.38 -2.16 2.16
C ARG A 196 -7.92 -2.11 3.61
N SER A 197 -8.78 -2.61 4.48
CA SER A 197 -8.49 -2.77 5.90
C SER A 197 -7.76 -4.07 6.16
N MET A 198 -6.71 -4.01 6.97
CA MET A 198 -5.87 -5.13 7.35
C MET A 198 -5.62 -5.11 8.85
N THR A 199 -6.26 -6.02 9.58
CA THR A 199 -5.98 -6.21 11.01
C THR A 199 -4.89 -7.26 11.22
N ILE A 200 -3.90 -6.91 12.03
CA ILE A 200 -2.81 -7.77 12.48
C ILE A 200 -2.94 -7.93 13.98
N THR A 201 -3.05 -9.18 14.43
CA THR A 201 -3.12 -9.53 15.86
C THR A 201 -1.72 -9.79 16.40
N ILE A 202 -1.43 -9.20 17.54
CA ILE A 202 -0.18 -9.39 18.28
C ILE A 202 -0.32 -10.69 19.08
N LEU A 203 0.37 -11.74 18.63
CA LEU A 203 0.21 -13.09 19.17
C LEU A 203 0.76 -13.24 20.59
N ARG A 204 1.79 -12.47 20.94
CA ARG A 204 2.46 -12.49 22.24
C ARG A 204 2.52 -11.08 22.80
N HIS A 205 1.34 -10.55 23.12
CA HIS A 205 1.25 -9.21 23.69
C HIS A 205 1.97 -9.16 25.04
N GLN A 206 3.03 -8.36 25.11
CA GLN A 206 3.85 -8.14 26.29
C GLN A 206 4.10 -6.63 26.40
N PRO A 207 3.30 -5.90 27.21
CA PRO A 207 3.57 -4.49 27.44
C PRO A 207 4.88 -4.34 28.22
N PRO A 208 5.64 -3.25 27.99
CA PRO A 208 6.85 -3.01 28.75
C PRO A 208 6.54 -2.85 30.24
N THR A 209 7.30 -3.53 31.08
CA THR A 209 7.25 -3.40 32.54
C THR A 209 7.90 -2.09 32.94
N ALA A 210 7.14 -1.23 33.63
CA ALA A 210 7.62 0.03 34.18
C ALA A 210 8.61 -0.16 35.33
#